data_AF-A0A971ZGS6-F1
#
_entry.id   AF-A0A971ZGS6-F1
#
_cell.length_a   1.000
_cell.length_b   1.000
_cell.length_c   1.000
_cell.angle_alpha   90.00
_cell.angle_beta   90.00
_cell.angle_gamma   90.00
#
_symmetry.space_group_name_H-M   'P 1'
#
loop_
_entity.id
_entity.type
_entity.pdbx_description
1 polymer ?
#
loop_
_entity_poly.entity_id
_entity_poly.type
_entity_poly.pdbx_seq_one_letter_code
_entity_poly.pdbx_strand_id
1 'polypeptide(L)'
;MSKRKITDNPIALRSQKWLCNALIELMHEKPYNKITITEICNRAELARETFYRNFSSKEAIIKYCLEMKFKELMENIKRNRQNIDAYTVGLEVFYHWKKEKTF
;
A
#
# COMPACT_ATOMS: atom_id res chain seq x y z
N MET A 1 -1.81 -10.66 -22.58
CA MET A 1 -1.14 -10.16 -21.37
C MET A 1 -1.75 -8.80 -21.01
N SER A 2 -2.75 -8.79 -20.13
CA SER A 2 -3.58 -7.60 -19.87
C SER A 2 -2.90 -6.65 -18.88
N LYS A 3 -2.50 -5.46 -19.35
CA LYS A 3 -2.15 -4.32 -18.50
C LYS A 3 -3.41 -3.88 -17.77
N ARG A 4 -3.59 -4.23 -16.50
CA ARG A 4 -4.74 -3.73 -15.72
C ARG A 4 -4.50 -2.25 -15.38
N LYS A 5 -5.37 -1.39 -15.92
CA LYS A 5 -5.62 -0.03 -15.44
C LYS A 5 -5.94 -0.11 -13.95
N ILE A 6 -5.32 0.75 -13.15
CA ILE A 6 -5.78 1.06 -11.80
C ILE A 6 -7.27 1.41 -11.92
N THR A 7 -8.13 0.69 -11.21
CA THR A 7 -9.59 0.77 -11.39
C THR A 7 -10.12 2.06 -10.76
N ASP A 8 -10.72 2.96 -11.55
CA ASP A 8 -11.40 4.18 -11.05
C ASP A 8 -12.73 3.90 -10.32
N ASN A 9 -13.09 2.64 -10.10
CA ASN A 9 -14.31 2.27 -9.37
C ASN A 9 -14.12 2.52 -7.85
N PRO A 10 -14.92 3.42 -7.22
CA PRO A 10 -14.82 3.74 -5.80
C PRO A 10 -14.93 2.53 -4.87
N ILE A 11 -15.74 1.53 -5.26
CA ILE A 11 -15.93 0.30 -4.48
C ILE A 11 -14.64 -0.53 -4.50
N ALA A 12 -14.02 -0.67 -5.67
CA ALA A 12 -12.77 -1.41 -5.81
C ALA A 12 -11.63 -0.74 -5.04
N LEU A 13 -11.50 0.59 -5.14
CA LEU A 13 -10.50 1.36 -4.39
C LEU A 13 -10.66 1.20 -2.87
N ARG A 14 -11.90 1.19 -2.38
CA ARG A 14 -12.18 0.97 -0.96
C ARG A 14 -11.77 -0.44 -0.52
N SER A 15 -12.15 -1.47 -1.28
CA SER A 15 -11.74 -2.86 -0.98
C SER A 15 -10.22 -3.02 -1.02
N GLN A 16 -9.53 -2.40 -1.99
CA GLN A 16 -8.06 -2.43 -2.08
C GLN A 16 -7.41 -1.81 -0.84
N LYS A 17 -7.94 -0.67 -0.37
CA LYS A 17 -7.46 -0.02 0.87
C LYS A 17 -7.68 -0.88 2.10
N TRP A 18 -8.85 -1.51 2.25
CA TRP A 18 -9.13 -2.40 3.39
C TRP A 18 -8.21 -3.63 3.41
N LEU A 19 -8.00 -4.27 2.25
CA LEU A 19 -7.08 -5.40 2.13
C LEU A 19 -5.63 -5.00 2.41
N CYS A 20 -5.22 -3.78 2.00
CA CYS A 20 -3.90 -3.24 2.32
C CYS A 20 -3.70 -3.03 3.83
N ASN A 21 -4.66 -2.37 4.49
CA ASN A 21 -4.61 -2.15 5.94
C ASN A 21 -4.56 -3.47 6.71
N ALA A 22 -5.43 -4.42 6.35
CA ALA A 22 -5.46 -5.75 6.96
C ALA A 22 -4.12 -6.48 6.84
N LEU A 23 -3.45 -6.41 5.68
CA LEU A 23 -2.13 -7.00 5.51
C LEU A 23 -1.08 -6.33 6.41
N ILE A 24 -1.07 -5.00 6.48
CA ILE A 24 -0.12 -4.24 7.33
C ILE A 24 -0.31 -4.60 8.81
N GLU A 25 -1.56 -4.63 9.30
CA GLU A 25 -1.87 -5.04 10.67
C GLU A 25 -1.37 -6.46 10.97
N LEU A 26 -1.65 -7.41 10.08
CA LEU A 26 -1.18 -8.79 10.24
C LEU A 26 0.36 -8.89 10.21
N MET A 27 1.05 -8.01 9.48
CA MET A 27 2.52 -7.96 9.47
C MET A 27 3.13 -7.42 10.77
N HIS A 28 2.36 -6.66 11.56
CA HIS A 28 2.76 -6.30 12.92
C HIS A 28 2.60 -7.47 13.91
N GLU A 29 1.69 -8.41 13.61
CA GLU A 29 1.42 -9.56 14.47
C GLU A 29 2.31 -10.77 14.17
N LYS A 30 2.67 -10.99 12.90
CA LYS A 30 3.44 -12.18 12.47
C LYS A 30 4.22 -11.97 11.17
N PRO A 31 5.23 -12.82 10.90
CA PRO A 31 6.01 -12.75 9.67
C PRO A 31 5.15 -12.84 8.40
N TYR A 32 5.44 -12.00 7.41
CA TYR A 32 4.71 -11.90 6.13
C TYR A 32 4.49 -13.25 5.43
N ASN A 33 5.51 -14.12 5.44
CA ASN A 33 5.46 -15.43 4.81
C ASN A 33 4.47 -16.40 5.50
N LYS A 34 4.08 -16.14 6.75
CA LYS A 34 3.08 -16.92 7.49
C LYS A 34 1.65 -16.38 7.37
N ILE A 35 1.46 -15.18 6.81
CA ILE A 35 0.13 -14.59 6.58
C ILE A 35 -0.53 -15.26 5.37
N THR A 36 -1.79 -15.65 5.49
CA THR A 36 -2.57 -16.24 4.39
C THR A 36 -3.55 -15.24 3.78
N ILE A 37 -3.98 -15.48 2.53
CA ILE A 37 -5.03 -14.67 1.88
C ILE A 37 -6.33 -14.69 2.71
N THR A 38 -6.67 -15.85 3.28
CA THR A 38 -7.87 -16.01 4.11
C THR A 38 -7.83 -15.10 5.34
N GLU A 39 -6.69 -15.00 6.01
CA GLU A 39 -6.55 -14.13 7.18
C GLU A 39 -6.67 -12.65 6.82
N ILE A 40 -6.09 -12.24 5.69
CA ILE A 40 -6.22 -10.87 5.17
C ILE A 40 -7.69 -10.56 4.86
N CYS A 41 -8.39 -11.48 4.17
CA CYS A 41 -9.81 -11.36 3.86
C CYS A 41 -10.66 -11.25 5.12
N ASN A 42 -10.42 -12.12 6.10
CA ASN A 42 -11.15 -12.12 7.37
C ASN A 42 -10.94 -10.83 8.16
N ARG A 43 -9.69 -10.35 8.24
CA ARG A 43 -9.36 -9.09 8.91
C ARG A 43 -9.98 -7.87 8.23
N ALA A 44 -10.06 -7.89 6.90
CA ALA A 44 -10.70 -6.82 6.12
C ALA A 44 -12.23 -6.94 6.07
N GLU A 45 -12.82 -7.98 6.66
CA GLU A 45 -14.26 -8.30 6.57
C GLU A 45 -14.76 -8.41 5.11
N LEU A 46 -13.97 -9.07 4.27
CA LEU A 46 -14.24 -9.23 2.85
C LEU A 46 -14.19 -10.69 2.42
N ALA A 47 -15.09 -11.08 1.51
CA ALA A 47 -15.05 -12.40 0.88
C ALA A 47 -13.78 -12.59 0.02
N ARG A 48 -13.31 -13.84 -0.12
CA ARG A 48 -12.08 -14.15 -0.90
C ARG A 48 -12.21 -13.79 -2.38
N GLU A 49 -13.41 -13.84 -2.93
CA GLU A 49 -13.73 -13.41 -4.30
C GLU A 49 -13.42 -11.92 -4.48
N THR A 50 -13.63 -11.11 -3.44
CA THR A 50 -13.28 -9.69 -3.46
C THR A 50 -11.77 -9.51 -3.49
N PHE A 51 -10.99 -10.34 -2.79
CA PHE A 51 -9.54 -10.34 -2.94
C PHE A 51 -9.14 -10.64 -4.37
N TYR A 52 -9.59 -11.76 -4.94
CA TYR A 52 -9.14 -12.19 -6.28
C TYR A 52 -9.63 -11.28 -7.42
N ARG A 53 -10.72 -10.54 -7.20
CA ARG A 53 -11.16 -9.47 -8.12
C ARG A 53 -10.17 -8.30 -8.15
N ASN A 54 -9.54 -7.99 -7.01
CA ASN A 54 -8.66 -6.82 -6.86
C ASN A 54 -7.17 -7.16 -7.03
N PHE A 55 -6.72 -8.31 -6.53
CA PHE A 55 -5.31 -8.69 -6.46
C PHE A 55 -5.07 -10.11 -6.92
N SER A 56 -3.93 -10.33 -7.60
CA SER A 56 -3.50 -11.65 -8.03
C SER A 56 -2.75 -12.42 -6.94
N SER A 57 -2.16 -11.72 -5.96
CA SER A 57 -1.36 -12.33 -4.88
C SER A 57 -1.19 -11.38 -3.70
N LYS A 58 -0.57 -11.87 -2.61
CA LYS A 58 -0.22 -11.03 -1.44
C LYS A 58 0.81 -9.95 -1.82
N GLU A 59 1.74 -10.27 -2.71
CA GLU A 59 2.78 -9.36 -3.20
C GLU A 59 2.15 -8.19 -3.99
N ALA A 60 1.06 -8.46 -4.71
CA ALA A 60 0.30 -7.41 -5.40
C ALA A 60 -0.31 -6.39 -4.42
N ILE A 61 -0.71 -6.82 -3.21
CA ILE A 61 -1.14 -5.91 -2.15
C ILE A 61 0.03 -5.06 -1.67
N ILE A 62 1.20 -5.65 -1.40
CA ILE A 62 2.38 -4.88 -0.99
C ILE A 62 2.73 -3.81 -2.02
N LYS A 63 2.74 -4.19 -3.30
CA LYS A 63 3.00 -3.24 -4.39
C LYS A 63 2.01 -2.08 -4.36
N TYR A 64 0.72 -2.37 -4.22
CA TYR A 64 -0.32 -1.35 -4.09
C TYR A 64 -0.13 -0.46 -2.87
N CYS A 65 0.15 -1.04 -1.69
CA CYS A 65 0.41 -0.28 -0.47
C CYS A 65 1.59 0.69 -0.64
N LEU A 66 2.68 0.22 -1.24
CA LEU A 66 3.86 1.04 -1.53
C LEU A 66 3.53 2.16 -2.52
N GLU A 67 2.84 1.88 -3.62
CA GLU A 67 2.42 2.89 -4.59
C GLU A 67 1.56 3.98 -3.94
N MET A 68 0.65 3.62 -3.03
CA MET A 68 -0.16 4.59 -2.29
C MET A 68 0.68 5.44 -1.34
N LYS A 69 1.63 4.84 -0.61
CA LYS A 69 2.54 5.56 0.28
C LYS A 69 3.47 6.49 -0.48
N PHE A 70 4.03 6.06 -1.59
CA PHE A 70 4.85 6.90 -2.46
C PHE A 70 4.04 8.06 -3.03
N LYS A 71 2.80 7.82 -3.46
CA LYS A 71 1.93 8.89 -3.97
C LYS A 71 1.66 9.94 -2.89
N GLU A 72 1.32 9.52 -1.68
CA GLU A 72 1.12 10.40 -0.52
C GLU A 72 2.39 11.23 -0.22
N LEU A 73 3.55 10.59 -0.18
CA LEU A 73 4.83 11.28 0.04
C LEU A 73 5.11 12.33 -1.06
N MET A 74 4.91 11.97 -2.33
CA MET A 74 5.14 12.88 -3.46
C MET A 74 4.16 14.06 -3.46
N GLU A 75 2.90 13.85 -3.06
CA GLU A 75 1.92 14.92 -2.90
C GLU A 75 2.31 15.88 -1.76
N ASN A 76 2.82 15.35 -0.65
CA ASN A 76 3.32 16.15 0.47
C ASN A 76 4.55 16.99 0.07
N ILE A 77 5.49 16.41 -0.68
CA ILE A 77 6.67 17.13 -1.19
C ILE A 77 6.24 18.27 -2.13
N LYS A 78 5.33 17.99 -3.07
CA LYS A 78 4.76 18.99 -4.00
C LYS A 78 4.07 20.15 -3.30
N ARG A 79 3.39 19.89 -2.18
CA ARG A 79 2.68 20.93 -1.43
C ARG A 79 3.64 21.88 -0.71
N ASN A 80 4.77 21.37 -0.25
CA ASN A 80 5.68 22.10 0.65
C ASN A 80 6.87 22.76 -0.06
N ARG A 81 7.09 22.50 -1.36
CA ARG A 81 8.24 23.02 -2.12
C ARG A 81 7.85 23.41 -3.54
N GLN A 82 8.39 24.54 -4.01
CA GLN A 82 8.20 25.01 -5.39
C GLN A 82 9.08 24.27 -6.41
N ASN A 83 10.25 23.75 -5.98
CA ASN A 83 11.18 22.98 -6.81
C ASN A 83 11.39 21.58 -6.23
N ILE A 84 11.23 20.57 -7.09
CA ILE A 84 11.46 19.16 -6.75
C ILE A 84 12.61 18.66 -7.62
N ASP A 85 13.74 18.39 -6.97
CA ASP A 85 14.87 17.69 -7.57
C ASP A 85 15.14 16.36 -6.85
N ALA A 86 16.00 15.53 -7.45
CA ALA A 86 16.32 14.19 -6.93
C ALA A 86 16.93 14.24 -5.51
N TYR A 87 17.70 15.29 -5.21
CA TYR A 87 18.29 15.49 -3.89
C TYR A 87 17.21 15.73 -2.83
N THR A 88 16.26 16.61 -3.12
CA THR A 88 15.13 16.93 -2.25
C THR A 88 14.24 15.71 -2.02
N VAL A 89 13.93 14.94 -3.07
CA VAL A 89 13.17 13.68 -2.93
C VAL A 89 13.93 12.68 -2.07
N GLY A 90 15.23 12.48 -2.32
CA GLY A 90 16.05 11.56 -1.54
C GLY A 90 16.11 11.94 -0.06
N LEU A 91 16.27 13.23 0.24
CA LEU A 91 16.32 13.76 1.59
C LEU A 91 15.00 13.58 2.34
N GLU A 92 13.86 13.86 1.68
CA GLU A 92 12.52 13.71 2.26
C GLU A 92 12.18 12.24 2.50
N VAL A 93 12.49 11.35 1.55
CA VAL A 93 12.36 9.89 1.74
C VAL A 93 13.20 9.44 2.93
N PHE A 94 14.45 9.90 3.03
CA PHE A 94 15.34 9.55 4.13
C PHE A 94 14.82 10.04 5.49
N TYR A 95 14.38 11.30 5.59
CA TYR A 95 13.81 11.84 6.84
C TYR A 95 12.52 11.16 7.24
N HIS A 96 11.64 10.87 6.27
CA HIS A 96 10.41 10.13 6.52
C HIS A 96 10.71 8.72 7.04
N TRP A 97 11.62 8.00 6.38
CA TRP A 97 12.07 6.69 6.83
C TRP A 97 12.73 6.72 8.22
N LYS A 98 13.57 7.72 8.50
CA LYS A 98 14.20 7.91 9.81
C LYS A 98 13.17 8.18 10.91
N LYS A 99 12.08 8.89 10.60
CA LYS A 99 11.00 9.21 11.56
C LYS A 99 10.16 7.97 11.89
N GLU A 100 9.89 7.10 10.92
CA GLU A 100 9.09 5.90 11.13
C GLU A 100 9.87 4.73 11.75
N LYS A 101 11.21 4.72 11.62
CA LYS A 101 12.07 3.81 12.37
C LYS A 101 12.46 4.41 13.73
N THR A 102 11.62 4.19 14.73
CA THR A 102 12.13 4.09 16.12
C THR A 102 13.04 2.87 16.16
N PHE A 103 14.35 3.08 16.33
CA PHE A 103 15.26 2.06 16.84
C PHE A 103 14.90 1.73 18.28
#